data_AF-A0A661WQN3-F1
#
_entry.id   AF-A0A661WQN3-F1
#
_cell.length_a   1.000
_cell.length_b   1.000
_cell.length_c   1.000
_cell.angle_alpha   90.00
_cell.angle_beta   90.00
_cell.angle_gamma   90.00
#
_symmetry.space_group_name_H-M   'P 1'
#
loop_
_entity.id
_entity.type
_entity.pdbx_description
1 polymer ?
#
loop_
_entity_poly.entity_id
_entity_poly.type
_entity_poly.pdbx_seq_one_letter_code
_entity_poly.pdbx_strand_id
1 'polypeptide(L)'
;MDLLLVSEVKELINKAEISFRHQECAACECFLGYVTQLEIDSDPTAKKFLQDYNQDRNQIHSCLGCDPCSPGILYSNYLRKISTQLK
;
A
#
# COMPACT_ATOMS: atom_id res chain seq x y z
N MET A 1 -11.69 7.10 13.31
CA MET A 1 -10.37 7.17 12.67
C MET A 1 -10.43 8.32 11.69
N ASP A 2 -9.47 9.23 11.74
CA ASP A 2 -9.39 10.31 10.78
C ASP A 2 -8.96 9.75 9.42
N LEU A 3 -9.50 10.30 8.34
CA LEU A 3 -9.14 9.91 6.98
C LEU A 3 -7.71 10.36 6.68
N LEU A 4 -6.95 9.52 5.99
CA LEU A 4 -5.60 9.87 5.54
C LEU A 4 -5.66 11.02 4.53
N LEU A 5 -4.80 12.01 4.77
CA LEU A 5 -4.56 13.10 3.83
C LEU A 5 -3.53 12.69 2.78
N VAL A 6 -3.51 13.42 1.65
CA VAL A 6 -2.59 13.17 0.53
C VAL A 6 -1.13 13.11 0.98
N SER A 7 -0.71 13.96 1.91
CA SER A 7 0.66 13.98 2.43
C SER A 7 1.04 12.69 3.15
N GLU A 8 0.13 12.14 3.95
CA GLU A 8 0.34 10.90 4.69
C GLU A 8 0.40 9.71 3.74
N VAL A 9 -0.52 9.67 2.77
CA VAL A 9 -0.51 8.62 1.74
C VAL A 9 0.78 8.66 0.92
N LYS A 10 1.24 9.84 0.50
CA LYS A 10 2.52 9.99 -0.22
C LYS A 10 3.71 9.46 0.58
N GLU A 11 3.76 9.76 1.87
CA GLU A 11 4.82 9.25 2.75
C GLU A 11 4.78 7.72 2.84
N LEU A 12 3.59 7.15 3.06
CA LEU A 12 3.37 5.71 3.19
C LEU A 12 3.71 4.95 1.91
N ILE A 13 3.35 5.50 0.75
CA ILE A 13 3.64 4.94 -0.57
C ILE A 13 5.13 5.06 -0.91
N ASN A 14 5.72 6.24 -0.72
CA ASN A 14 7.16 6.44 -0.95
C ASN A 14 7.99 5.46 -0.10
N LYS A 15 7.59 5.24 1.17
CA LYS A 15 8.23 4.24 2.04
C LYS A 15 8.11 2.81 1.50
N ALA A 16 7.00 2.47 0.83
CA ALA A 16 6.84 1.16 0.20
C ALA A 16 7.74 1.03 -1.04
N GLU A 17 7.70 2.01 -1.94
CA GLU A 17 8.48 1.99 -3.18
C GLU A 17 9.99 1.88 -2.94
N ILE A 18 10.55 2.65 -2.00
CA ILE A 18 11.98 2.55 -1.65
C ILE A 18 12.36 1.20 -1.02
N SER A 19 11.38 0.43 -0.56
CA SER A 19 11.60 -0.87 0.10
C SER A 19 11.50 -2.07 -0.85
N PHE A 20 11.13 -1.84 -2.11
CA PHE A 20 11.00 -2.89 -3.11
C PHE A 20 12.35 -3.56 -3.41
N ARG A 21 12.35 -4.89 -3.43
CA ARG A 21 13.52 -5.68 -3.82
C ARG A 21 13.58 -5.96 -5.31
N HIS A 22 12.42 -5.97 -5.96
CA HIS A 22 12.25 -6.21 -7.39
C HIS A 22 11.40 -5.06 -7.95
N GLN A 23 11.64 -4.67 -9.19
CA GLN A 23 10.86 -3.60 -9.83
C GLN A 23 9.38 -4.01 -9.95
N GLU A 24 9.15 -5.29 -10.15
CA GLU A 24 7.87 -5.95 -10.25
C GLU A 24 7.06 -5.86 -8.94
N CYS A 25 7.67 -5.59 -7.78
CA CYS A 25 6.94 -5.41 -6.53
C CYS A 25 5.85 -4.31 -6.61
N ALA A 26 5.98 -3.34 -7.52
CA ALA A 26 4.95 -2.33 -7.78
C ALA A 26 3.63 -2.91 -8.34
N ALA A 27 3.65 -4.12 -8.91
CA ALA A 27 2.49 -4.82 -9.44
C ALA A 27 2.12 -6.09 -8.65
N CYS A 28 2.76 -6.33 -7.51
CA CYS A 28 2.49 -7.52 -6.72
C CYS A 28 1.22 -7.37 -5.86
N GLU A 29 0.48 -8.46 -5.68
CA GLU A 29 -0.72 -8.48 -4.83
C GLU A 29 -0.48 -7.95 -3.41
N CYS A 30 0.72 -8.16 -2.84
CA CYS A 30 1.05 -7.64 -1.52
C CYS A 30 1.08 -6.11 -1.45
N PHE A 31 1.66 -5.46 -2.46
CA PHE A 31 1.69 -4.00 -2.52
C PHE A 31 0.34 -3.43 -2.93
N LEU A 32 -0.34 -4.03 -3.91
CA LEU A 32 -1.66 -3.57 -4.33
C LEU A 32 -2.71 -3.73 -3.22
N GLY A 33 -2.61 -4.77 -2.39
CA GLY A 33 -3.41 -4.91 -1.17
C GLY A 33 -3.14 -3.78 -0.17
N TYR A 34 -1.88 -3.36 -0.02
CA TYR A 34 -1.54 -2.20 0.80
C TYR A 34 -2.14 -0.91 0.25
N VAL A 35 -1.96 -0.63 -1.05
CA VAL A 35 -2.55 0.53 -1.76
C VAL A 35 -4.06 0.57 -1.58
N THR A 36 -4.74 -0.58 -1.76
CA THR A 36 -6.19 -0.70 -1.60
C THR A 36 -6.63 -0.35 -0.18
N GLN A 37 -5.91 -0.81 0.84
CA GLN A 37 -6.24 -0.44 2.22
C GLN A 37 -6.05 1.06 2.47
N LEU A 38 -4.94 1.63 2.00
CA LEU A 38 -4.72 3.07 2.10
C LEU A 38 -5.83 3.85 1.40
N GLU A 39 -6.31 3.37 0.25
CA GLU A 39 -7.42 3.99 -0.47
C GLU A 39 -8.70 3.97 0.37
N ILE A 40 -9.05 2.84 0.99
CA ILE A 40 -10.23 2.73 1.86
C ILE A 40 -10.18 3.76 2.99
N ASP A 41 -9.01 3.94 3.60
CA ASP A 41 -8.78 4.77 4.79
C ASP A 41 -8.48 6.25 4.44
N SER A 42 -8.54 6.62 3.17
CA SER A 42 -8.17 7.96 2.67
C SER A 42 -9.36 8.90 2.43
N ASP A 43 -9.08 10.20 2.49
CA ASP A 43 -10.01 11.24 2.03
C ASP A 43 -10.18 11.21 0.49
N PRO A 44 -11.19 11.89 -0.09
CA PRO A 44 -11.40 11.88 -1.54
C PRO A 44 -10.21 12.38 -2.38
N THR A 45 -9.41 13.30 -1.85
CA THR A 45 -8.24 13.85 -2.54
C THR A 45 -7.10 12.84 -2.58
N ALA A 46 -6.85 12.16 -1.46
CA ALA A 46 -5.88 11.10 -1.31
C ALA A 46 -6.26 9.84 -2.12
N LYS A 47 -7.55 9.49 -2.16
CA LYS A 47 -8.07 8.45 -3.06
C LYS A 47 -7.73 8.72 -4.51
N LYS A 48 -7.91 9.95 -4.97
CA LYS A 48 -7.56 10.35 -6.35
C LYS A 48 -6.07 10.17 -6.65
N PHE A 49 -5.19 10.46 -5.69
CA PHE A 49 -3.76 10.19 -5.84
C PHE A 49 -3.45 8.69 -5.96
N LEU A 50 -4.15 7.83 -5.21
CA LEU A 50 -3.94 6.38 -5.25
C LEU A 50 -4.44 5.71 -6.54
N GLN A 51 -5.29 6.38 -7.32
CA GLN A 51 -5.76 5.84 -8.62
C GLN A 51 -4.61 5.61 -9.61
N ASP A 52 -3.51 6.37 -9.50
CA ASP A 52 -2.32 6.22 -10.34
C ASP A 52 -1.58 4.88 -10.08
N TYR A 53 -1.90 4.21 -8.97
CA TYR A 53 -1.31 2.92 -8.59
C TYR A 53 -2.13 1.71 -9.07
N ASN A 54 -3.31 1.94 -9.65
CA ASN A 54 -4.09 0.86 -10.25
C ASN A 54 -3.34 0.25 -11.44
N GLN A 55 -3.09 -1.05 -11.36
CA GLN A 55 -2.43 -1.80 -12.42
C GLN A 55 -3.46 -2.49 -13.32
N ASP A 56 -3.11 -2.66 -14.60
CA ASP A 56 -3.87 -3.56 -15.47
C ASP A 56 -3.84 -4.98 -14.88
N ARG A 57 -4.99 -5.66 -14.87
CA ARG A 57 -5.10 -6.99 -14.26
C ARG A 57 -4.11 -8.00 -14.82
N ASN A 58 -3.69 -7.87 -16.08
CA ASN A 58 -2.73 -8.76 -16.72
C ASN A 58 -1.27 -8.48 -16.31
N GLN A 59 -1.01 -7.34 -15.65
CA GLN A 59 0.29 -6.99 -15.10
C GLN A 59 0.42 -7.37 -13.63
N ILE A 60 -0.70 -7.61 -12.95
CA ILE A 60 -0.73 -8.06 -11.57
C ILE A 60 -0.16 -9.48 -11.49
N HIS A 61 0.73 -9.70 -10.53
CA HIS A 61 1.25 -11.02 -10.25
C HIS A 61 1.17 -11.35 -8.76
N SER A 62 1.09 -12.63 -8.47
CA SER A 62 1.16 -13.15 -7.11
C SER A 62 2.57 -12.98 -6.51
N CYS A 63 2.76 -13.41 -5.27
CA CYS A 63 4.03 -13.28 -4.56
C CYS A 63 5.25 -13.77 -5.38
N LEU A 64 6.33 -12.97 -5.40
CA LEU A 64 7.61 -13.32 -6.03
C LEU A 64 8.51 -14.19 -5.15
N GLY A 65 8.02 -14.63 -3.99
CA GLY A 65 8.81 -15.39 -3.02
C GLY A 65 9.79 -14.53 -2.21
N CYS A 66 9.55 -13.22 -2.08
CA CYS A 66 10.41 -12.34 -1.29
C CYS A 66 10.42 -12.74 0.20
N ASP A 67 11.61 -12.92 0.76
CA ASP A 67 11.81 -13.13 2.20
C ASP A 67 12.93 -12.21 2.75
N PRO A 68 12.58 -11.18 3.56
CA PRO A 68 11.24 -10.66 3.81
C PRO A 68 10.58 -9.98 2.59
N CYS A 69 9.24 -9.99 2.56
CA CYS A 69 8.41 -9.18 1.66
C CYS A 69 8.12 -7.79 2.27
N SER A 70 8.89 -6.78 1.86
CA SER A 70 8.76 -5.41 2.39
C SER A 70 7.34 -4.82 2.30
N PRO A 71 6.63 -4.84 1.15
CA PRO A 71 5.27 -4.29 1.09
C PRO A 71 4.29 -5.07 1.98
N GLY A 72 4.41 -6.40 2.07
CA GLY A 72 3.60 -7.21 2.98
C GLY A 72 3.82 -6.85 4.45
N ILE A 73 5.08 -6.60 4.85
CA ILE A 73 5.41 -6.14 6.20
C ILE A 73 4.79 -4.76 6.47
N LEU A 74 4.95 -3.80 5.55
CA LEU A 74 4.37 -2.46 5.70
C LEU A 74 2.84 -2.51 5.83
N TYR A 75 2.19 -3.33 5.01
CA TYR A 75 0.74 -3.54 5.10
C TYR A 75 0.33 -4.08 6.47
N SER A 76 0.96 -5.16 6.92
CA SER A 76 0.64 -5.77 8.22
C SER A 76 0.87 -4.81 9.40
N ASN A 77 1.92 -3.98 9.32
CA ASN A 77 2.20 -2.97 10.34
C ASN A 77 1.17 -1.84 10.33
N TYR A 78 0.74 -1.41 9.16
CA TYR A 78 -0.34 -0.43 9.02
C TYR A 78 -1.65 -0.95 9.64
N LEU A 79 -2.04 -2.18 9.31
CA LEU A 79 -3.25 -2.82 9.88
C LEU A 79 -3.20 -2.91 11.41
N ARG A 80 -2.05 -3.25 11.99
CA ARG A 80 -1.86 -3.28 13.45
C ARG A 80 -2.00 -1.90 14.09
N LYS A 81 -1.45 -0.86 13.44
CA LYS A 81 -1.55 0.54 13.90
C LYS A 81 -3.01 0.97 13.98
N ILE A 82 -3.78 0.77 12.90
CA ILE A 82 -5.20 1.17 12.87
C ILE A 82 -6.05 0.32 13.81
N SER A 83 -5.77 -0.99 13.93
CA SER A 83 -6.50 -1.88 14.87
C SER A 83 -6.32 -1.47 16.33
N THR A 84 -5.15 -0.92 16.67
CA THR A 84 -4.86 -0.42 18.03
C THR A 84 -5.57 0.90 18.31
N GLN A 85 -5.83 1.71 17.27
CA GLN A 85 -6.59 2.97 17.38
C GLN A 85 -8.11 2.76 17.41
N LEU A 86 -8.59 1.55 17.13
CA LEU A 86 -10.00 1.16 17.22
C LEU A 86 -10.39 0.61 18.62
N LYS A 87 -9.42 0.41 19.51
CA LYS A 87 -9.62 0.01 20.91
C LYS A 87 -9.59 1.21 21.84
#